data_AF-R9RCL4-F1
#
_entry.id   AF-R9RCL4-F1
#
_cell.length_a   1.000
_cell.length_b   1.000
_cell.length_c   1.000
_cell.angle_alpha   90.00
_cell.angle_beta   90.00
_cell.angle_gamma   90.00
#
_symmetry.space_group_name_H-M   'P 1'
#
loop_
_entity.id
_entity.type
_entity.pdbx_description
1 polymer ?
#
loop_
_entity_poly.entity_id
_entity_poly.type
_entity_poly.pdbx_seq_one_letter_code
_entity_poly.pdbx_strand_id
1 'polypeptide(L)' 'MATLTINTDEKTVENFYTFCEELGLDMSTAINLFIRTCLREKRIPFELSLLNKKSSKNLENTPPSIEELMENLDV' A
#
# COMPACT_ATOMS: atom_id res chain seq x y z
N MET A 1 -0.39 -28.05 7.38
CA MET A 1 -1.44 -27.14 6.85
C MET A 1 -2.12 -26.51 8.06
N ALA A 2 -2.34 -25.20 8.04
CA ALA A 2 -3.03 -24.47 9.11
C ALA A 2 -4.24 -23.74 8.50
N THR A 3 -5.31 -23.60 9.26
CA THR A 3 -6.55 -22.94 8.82
C THR A 3 -6.62 -21.55 9.44
N LEU A 4 -6.91 -20.54 8.61
CA LEU A 4 -7.18 -19.18 9.03
C LEU A 4 -8.65 -18.86 8.71
N THR A 5 -9.41 -18.43 9.72
CA THR A 5 -10.79 -17.96 9.55
C THR A 5 -10.81 -16.45 9.74
N ILE A 6 -11.36 -15.74 8.75
CA ILE A 6 -11.47 -14.27 8.74
C ILE A 6 -12.95 -13.93 8.76
N ASN A 7 -13.37 -13.05 9.67
CA ASN A 7 -14.73 -12.53 9.73
C ASN A 7 -14.75 -11.10 9.17
N THR A 8 -15.62 -10.86 8.19
CA THR A 8 -15.81 -9.57 7.51
C THR A 8 -17.21 -9.53 6.88
N ASP A 9 -17.59 -8.41 6.27
CA ASP A 9 -18.86 -8.30 5.57
C ASP A 9 -18.80 -8.88 4.15
N GLU A 10 -19.96 -9.33 3.66
CA GLU A 10 -20.11 -9.98 2.35
C GLU A 10 -19.61 -9.11 1.20
N LYS A 11 -19.89 -7.80 1.24
CA LYS A 11 -19.47 -6.87 0.18
C LYS A 11 -17.95 -6.73 0.12
N THR A 12 -17.26 -6.72 1.26
CA THR A 12 -15.80 -6.74 1.32
C THR A 12 -15.22 -8.02 0.70
N VAL A 13 -15.85 -9.18 0.95
CA VAL A 13 -15.43 -10.46 0.34
C VAL A 13 -15.58 -10.40 -1.18
N GLU A 14 -16.73 -9.98 -1.71
CA GLU A 14 -16.98 -9.88 -3.16
C GLU A 14 -16.01 -8.91 -3.86
N ASN A 15 -15.79 -7.74 -3.26
CA ASN A 15 -14.86 -6.74 -3.80
C ASN A 15 -13.43 -7.27 -3.82
N PHE A 16 -12.99 -7.91 -2.72
CA PHE A 16 -11.65 -8.48 -2.65
C PHE A 16 -11.47 -9.65 -3.61
N TYR A 17 -12.52 -10.46 -3.82
CA TYR A 17 -12.53 -11.54 -4.81
C TYR A 17 -12.22 -11.00 -6.21
N THR A 18 -13.01 -10.00 -6.62
CA THR A 18 -12.90 -9.38 -7.95
C THR A 18 -11.53 -8.76 -8.16
N PHE A 19 -11.04 -8.03 -7.15
CA PHE A 19 -9.69 -7.46 -7.17
C PHE A 19 -8.60 -8.52 -7.33
N CYS A 20 -8.71 -9.66 -6.64
CA CYS A 20 -7.73 -10.74 -6.76
C CYS A 20 -7.76 -11.39 -8.16
N GLU A 21 -8.95 -11.61 -8.72
CA GLU A 21 -9.13 -12.14 -10.08
C GLU A 21 -8.55 -11.19 -11.14
N GLU A 22 -8.73 -9.88 -11.00
CA GLU A 22 -8.11 -8.87 -11.88
C GLU A 22 -6.58 -8.93 -11.85
N LEU A 23 -6.00 -9.30 -10.71
CA LEU A 23 -4.56 -9.54 -10.55
C LEU A 23 -4.12 -10.94 -11.01
N GLY A 24 -5.05 -11.83 -11.37
CA GLY A 24 -4.78 -13.21 -11.74
C GLY A 24 -4.36 -14.09 -10.56
N LEU A 25 -4.87 -13.80 -9.36
CA LEU A 25 -4.55 -14.51 -8.12
C LEU A 25 -5.83 -14.96 -7.41
N ASP A 26 -5.79 -16.09 -6.72
CA ASP A 26 -6.85 -16.42 -5.77
C ASP A 26 -6.67 -15.65 -4.44
N MET A 27 -7.76 -15.54 -3.68
CA MET A 27 -7.74 -14.90 -2.36
C MET A 27 -6.70 -15.49 -1.41
N SER A 28 -6.52 -16.80 -1.43
CA SER A 28 -5.60 -17.50 -0.52
C SER A 28 -4.15 -17.09 -0.80
N THR A 29 -3.80 -16.90 -2.07
CA THR A 29 -2.49 -16.48 -2.54
C THR A 29 -2.24 -15.04 -2.14
N ALA A 30 -3.23 -14.15 -2.33
CA ALA A 30 -3.13 -12.75 -1.90
C ALA A 30 -2.91 -12.63 -0.39
N ILE A 31 -3.69 -13.33 0.43
CA ILE A 31 -3.53 -13.32 1.90
C ILE A 31 -2.20 -13.92 2.32
N ASN A 32 -1.77 -15.02 1.71
CA ASN A 32 -0.45 -15.60 2.01
C ASN A 32 0.70 -14.67 1.61
N LEU A 33 0.59 -13.95 0.50
CA LEU A 33 1.58 -12.96 0.07
C LEU A 33 1.69 -11.82 1.09
N PHE A 34 0.55 -11.31 1.56
CA PHE A 34 0.50 -10.32 2.63
C PHE A 34 1.22 -10.82 3.89
N ILE A 35 0.85 -11.99 4.40
CA ILE A 35 1.46 -12.59 5.59
C ILE A 35 2.98 -12.76 5.42
N ARG A 36 3.43 -13.31 4.29
CA ARG A 36 4.86 -13.51 4.00
C ARG A 36 5.61 -12.19 3.94
N THR A 37 5.00 -11.17 3.38
CA THR A 37 5.58 -9.82 3.30
C THR A 37 5.73 -9.23 4.71
N CYS A 38 4.69 -9.36 5.55
CA CYS A 38 4.77 -8.94 6.95
C CYS A 38 5.93 -9.61 7.70
N LEU A 39 6.08 -10.93 7.53
CA LEU A 39 7.10 -11.71 8.21
C LEU A 39 8.52 -11.40 7.72
N ARG A 40 8.66 -11.11 6.42
CA ARG A 40 9.94 -10.75 5.77
C ARG A 40 10.39 -9.35 6.16
N GLU A 41 9.48 -8.38 6.15
CA GLU A 41 9.79 -6.96 6.41
C GLU A 41 9.68 -6.58 7.89
N LYS A 42 9.17 -7.48 8.75
CA LYS A 42 8.93 -7.22 10.19
C LYS A 42 8.04 -6.00 10.46
N ARG A 43 7.10 -5.74 9.55
CA ARG A 43 6.10 -4.66 9.64
C ARG A 43 4.84 -5.04 8.86
N ILE A 44 3.76 -4.28 9.03
CA ILE A 44 2.62 -4.35 8.13
C ILE A 44 2.98 -3.60 6.82
N PRO A 45 2.78 -4.17 5.63
CA PRO A 45 3.20 -3.58 4.35
C PRO A 45 2.23 -2.50 3.84
N PHE A 46 1.75 -1.66 4.75
CA PHE A 46 1.01 -0.44 4.48
C PHE A 46 1.15 0.50 5.68
N GLU A 47 0.95 1.80 5.44
CA GLU A 47 1.02 2.82 6.49
C GLU A 47 -0.18 2.68 7.45
N LEU A 48 0.08 2.75 8.75
CA LEU A 48 -0.98 2.75 9.76
C LEU A 48 -1.29 4.18 10.19
N SER A 49 -2.52 4.65 9.97
CA SER A 49 -2.95 5.98 10.38
C SER A 49 -4.29 5.93 11.12
N LEU A 50 -4.38 6.66 12.24
CA LEU A 50 -5.63 6.89 12.97
C LEU A 50 -6.42 8.09 12.41
N LEU A 51 -5.82 8.87 11.51
CA LEU A 51 -6.45 10.03 10.93
C LEU A 51 -7.31 9.59 9.74
N ASN A 52 -8.61 9.84 9.83
CA ASN A 52 -9.51 9.83 8.69
C ASN A 52 -8.90 10.80 7.66
N LYS A 53 -8.28 10.28 6.60
CA LYS A 53 -7.43 11.06 5.68
C LYS A 53 -8.30 12.00 4.82
N LYS A 54 -8.84 13.04 5.43
CA LYS A 54 -9.00 14.34 4.78
C LYS A 54 -7.74 15.11 5.15
N SER A 55 -6.88 15.33 4.15
CA SER A 55 -5.69 16.18 4.17
C SER A 55 -4.32 15.50 4.38
N SER A 56 -3.60 15.38 3.26
CA SER A 56 -2.16 15.56 3.06
C SER A 56 -1.95 15.26 1.57
N LYS A 57 -1.96 16.23 0.64
CA LYS A 57 -1.00 17.34 0.54
C LYS A 57 0.37 16.94 1.11
N ASN A 58 0.99 15.94 0.48
CA ASN A 58 2.43 15.67 0.56
C ASN A 58 2.92 15.24 -0.83
N LEU A 59 2.50 15.99 -1.85
CA LEU A 59 3.15 16.01 -3.16
C LEU A 59 3.77 17.41 -3.38
N GLU A 60 4.42 17.95 -2.35
CA GLU A 60 5.21 19.19 -2.44
C GLU A 60 6.69 18.92 -2.17
N ASN A 61 7.15 17.70 -2.45
CA ASN A 61 8.55 17.47 -2.76
C ASN A 61 8.68 17.41 -4.29
N THR A 62 8.26 18.48 -4.97
CA THR A 62 8.78 18.74 -6.31
C THR A 62 10.26 19.02 -6.10
N PRO A 63 11.19 18.20 -6.60
CA PRO A 63 12.60 18.57 -6.55
C PRO A 63 12.75 19.96 -7.16
N PRO A 64 13.60 20.84 -6.59
CA PRO A 64 13.82 22.18 -7.14
C PRO A 64 14.08 22.07 -8.64
N SER A 65 13.48 22.98 -9.43
CA SER A 65 13.65 22.93 -10.88
C SER A 65 15.14 23.10 -11.23
N ILE A 66 15.53 22.62 -12.42
CA ILE A 66 16.94 22.69 -12.85
C ILE A 66 17.46 24.14 -12.80
N GLU A 67 16.58 25.11 -13.05
CA GLU A 67 16.86 26.54 -12.94
C GLU A 67 17.28 26.99 -11.53
N GLU A 68 16.61 26.52 -10.46
CA GLU A 68 16.96 26.84 -9.06
C GLU A 68 18.28 26.19 -8.63
N LEU A 69 18.65 25.05 -9.22
CA LEU A 69 19.93 24.40 -8.98
C LEU A 69 21.09 25.12 -9.67
N MET A 70 20.84 25.71 -10.84
CA MET A 70 21.84 26.48 -11.59
C MET A 70 22.16 27.82 -10.93
N GLU A 71 21.19 28.47 -10.28
CA GLU A 71 21.39 29.76 -9.58
C GLU A 71 22.32 29.64 -8.35
N ASN A 72 22.40 28.46 -7.74
CA ASN A 72 23.30 28.20 -6.59
C ASN A 72 24.73 27.80 -7.01
N LEU A 73 25.04 27.77 -8.31
CA LEU A 73 26.33 27.41 -8.87
C LEU A 73 27.06 28.59 -9.54
N ASP A 74 26.63 29.83 -9.28
CA ASP A 74 27.35 31.04 -9.71
C ASP A 74 28.74 31.14 -9.03
N VAL A 75 29.73 30.50 -9.66
CA VAL A 75 31.16 30.79 -9.57
C VAL A 75 31.54 31.70 -10.73
#